data_AF-A0A959TBD8-F1
#
_entry.id   AF-A0A959TBD8-F1
#
_cell.length_a   1.000
_cell.length_b   1.000
_cell.length_c   1.000
_cell.angle_alpha   90.00
_cell.angle_beta   90.00
_cell.angle_gamma   90.00
#
_symmetry.space_group_name_H-M   'P 1'
#
loop_
_entity.id
_entity.type
_entity.pdbx_description
1 polymer ?
#
loop_
_entity_poly.entity_id
_entity_poly.type
_entity_poly.pdbx_seq_one_letter_code
_entity_poly.pdbx_strand_id
1 'polypeptide(L)'
;MKKTLTANISGTVFHVEEDAYEALQRYLAALRAQFSGSEGCDEIMADIEARVAELLQERLDGQQVVTTAEVDHVIAVLGKPEDISEEAGAFADEEPSAASGSRPRGSKRLFRDPDDRWVGGVLSGVAAYFGFDPLILRLIYLMFLFLGFGFILYVILWIVVPKATTAADKLQMRGEPVTAENIKRAFEEGAGRVKEGAQAAANDLHDLGRRHGPQVRSRADDFFGFLGEAIVLLVKALGKIIGVVLLIAGATLLVALLMALVGRFSFAWDAMDLTDGTTLHDLALLVFNSPSQFTWTWIA
;
A
#
# COMPACT_ATOMS: atom_id res chain seq x y z
N MET A 1 34.49 -27.91 14.55
CA MET A 1 33.24 -27.13 14.38
C MET A 1 33.63 -25.67 14.47
N LYS A 2 33.25 -24.86 13.48
CA LYS A 2 33.48 -23.41 13.53
C LYS A 2 32.49 -22.77 14.51
N LYS A 3 32.90 -21.69 15.17
CA LYS A 3 32.00 -20.93 16.05
C LYS A 3 31.04 -20.11 15.18
N THR A 4 29.79 -20.02 15.61
CA THR A 4 28.76 -19.20 14.99
C THR A 4 28.34 -18.07 15.92
N LEU A 5 28.20 -16.87 15.38
CA LEU A 5 27.73 -15.66 16.03
C LEU A 5 26.35 -15.29 15.48
N THR A 6 25.51 -14.67 16.29
CA THR A 6 24.21 -14.14 15.83
C THR A 6 24.37 -12.68 15.47
N ALA A 7 24.05 -12.33 14.22
CA ALA A 7 24.13 -10.98 13.69
C ALA A 7 22.74 -10.49 13.26
N ASN A 8 22.45 -9.21 13.47
CA ASN A 8 21.28 -8.55 12.91
C ASN A 8 21.74 -7.66 11.75
N ILE A 9 21.24 -7.93 10.56
CA ILE A 9 21.54 -7.17 9.33
C ILE A 9 20.21 -6.65 8.80
N SER A 10 20.03 -5.32 8.81
CA SER A 10 18.80 -4.64 8.36
C SER A 10 17.50 -5.23 8.94
N GLY A 11 17.51 -5.56 10.25
CA GLY A 11 16.34 -6.11 10.95
C GLY A 11 16.13 -7.62 10.78
N THR A 12 16.95 -8.30 9.97
CA THR A 12 16.92 -9.77 9.83
C THR A 12 18.03 -10.41 10.67
N VAL A 13 17.69 -11.48 11.39
CA VAL A 13 18.65 -12.23 12.21
C VAL A 13 19.28 -13.37 11.40
N PHE A 14 20.60 -13.42 11.39
CA PHE A 14 21.39 -14.47 10.76
C PHE A 14 22.33 -15.13 11.78
N HIS A 15 22.60 -16.42 11.62
CA HIS A 15 23.73 -17.07 12.28
C HIS A 15 24.91 -17.05 11.31
N VAL A 16 26.05 -16.54 11.74
CA VAL A 16 27.21 -16.26 10.87
C VAL A 16 28.44 -16.93 11.46
N GLU A 17 29.21 -17.64 10.65
CA GLU A 17 30.51 -18.17 11.10
C GLU A 17 31.44 -17.01 11.54
N GLU A 18 32.29 -17.25 12.55
CA GLU A 18 33.17 -16.21 13.12
C GLU A 18 34.05 -15.52 12.06
N ASP A 19 34.63 -16.29 11.13
CA ASP A 19 35.43 -15.79 10.02
C ASP A 19 34.61 -15.01 8.98
N ALA A 20 33.40 -15.49 8.66
CA ALA A 20 32.48 -14.79 7.77
C ALA A 20 32.00 -13.45 8.37
N TYR A 21 31.74 -13.43 9.68
CA TYR A 21 31.31 -12.23 10.40
C TYR A 21 32.40 -11.15 10.38
N GLU A 22 33.65 -11.52 10.66
CA GLU A 22 34.77 -10.58 10.57
C GLU A 22 34.99 -10.04 9.15
N ALA A 23 34.86 -10.91 8.13
CA ALA A 23 34.97 -10.50 6.73
C ALA A 23 33.87 -9.50 6.34
N LEU A 24 32.62 -9.77 6.71
CA LEU A 24 31.49 -8.90 6.41
C LEU A 24 31.61 -7.56 7.15
N GLN A 25 31.96 -7.56 8.43
CA GLN A 25 32.17 -6.31 9.18
C GLN A 25 33.29 -5.47 8.59
N ARG A 26 34.41 -6.08 8.20
CA ARG A 26 35.53 -5.37 7.57
C ARG A 26 35.09 -4.74 6.25
N TYR A 27 34.30 -5.45 5.46
CA TYR A 27 33.74 -4.95 4.21
C TYR A 27 32.81 -3.75 4.43
N LEU A 28 31.82 -3.88 5.32
CA LEU A 28 30.88 -2.79 5.62
C LEU A 28 31.57 -1.56 6.22
N ALA A 29 32.58 -1.78 7.08
CA ALA A 29 33.38 -0.69 7.63
C ALA A 29 34.19 0.04 6.55
N ALA A 30 34.75 -0.68 5.58
CA ALA A 30 35.47 -0.10 4.46
C ALA A 30 34.55 0.73 3.55
N LEU A 31 33.35 0.21 3.23
CA LEU A 31 32.33 0.97 2.48
C LEU A 31 31.92 2.25 3.23
N ARG A 32 31.65 2.16 4.53
CA ARG A 32 31.29 3.32 5.35
C ARG A 32 32.40 4.36 5.38
N ALA A 33 33.66 3.94 5.47
CA ALA A 33 34.80 4.84 5.44
C ALA A 33 34.87 5.61 4.11
N GLN A 34 34.59 4.93 2.99
CA GLN A 34 34.56 5.55 1.66
C GLN A 34 33.39 6.53 1.47
N PHE A 35 32.22 6.21 2.01
CA PHE A 35 31.04 7.06 1.94
C PHE A 35 30.96 8.12 3.03
N SER A 36 31.96 8.21 3.92
CA SER A 36 31.99 9.22 4.99
C SER A 36 31.95 10.67 4.47
N GLY A 37 32.34 10.89 3.20
CA GLY A 37 32.29 12.20 2.54
C GLY A 37 30.96 12.54 1.84
N SER A 38 30.03 11.58 1.66
CA SER A 38 28.73 11.83 1.02
C SER A 38 27.67 12.28 2.04
N GLU A 39 26.87 13.28 1.67
CA GLU A 39 25.67 13.68 2.42
C GLU A 39 24.72 12.47 2.45
N GLY A 40 24.21 12.07 3.62
CA GLY A 40 23.34 10.88 3.74
C GLY A 40 24.04 9.51 3.79
N CYS A 41 25.32 9.45 4.19
CA CYS A 41 26.07 8.20 4.37
C CYS A 41 25.30 7.10 5.15
N ASP A 42 24.57 7.46 6.22
CA ASP A 42 23.79 6.50 7.00
C ASP A 42 22.62 5.90 6.20
N GLU A 43 22.00 6.66 5.30
CA GLU A 43 20.91 6.18 4.44
C GLU A 43 21.45 5.27 3.33
N ILE A 44 22.56 5.66 2.71
CA ILE A 44 23.28 4.83 1.73
C ILE A 44 23.69 3.49 2.35
N MET A 45 24.27 3.52 3.56
CA MET A 45 24.67 2.30 4.26
C MET A 45 23.47 1.43 4.66
N ALA A 46 22.36 2.03 5.09
CA ALA A 46 21.14 1.29 5.39
C ALA A 46 20.58 0.55 4.16
N ASP A 47 20.59 1.20 2.99
CA ASP A 47 20.17 0.59 1.72
C ASP A 47 21.12 -0.55 1.29
N ILE A 48 22.43 -0.38 1.49
CA ILE A 48 23.43 -1.42 1.23
C ILE A 48 23.22 -2.62 2.18
N GLU A 49 23.05 -2.38 3.47
CA GLU A 49 22.79 -3.45 4.46
C GLU A 49 21.49 -4.20 4.16
N ALA A 50 20.44 -3.49 3.73
CA ALA A 50 19.21 -4.11 3.25
C ALA A 50 19.48 -5.04 2.06
N ARG A 51 20.28 -4.57 1.08
CA ARG A 51 20.67 -5.40 -0.06
C ARG A 51 21.52 -6.60 0.32
N VAL A 52 22.44 -6.46 1.28
CA VAL A 52 23.22 -7.58 1.84
C VAL A 52 22.28 -8.63 2.42
N ALA A 53 21.30 -8.21 3.24
CA ALA A 53 20.34 -9.12 3.84
C ALA A 53 19.51 -9.87 2.78
N GLU A 54 19.06 -9.18 1.72
CA GLU A 54 18.36 -9.80 0.58
C GLU A 54 19.23 -10.87 -0.11
N LEU A 55 20.49 -10.55 -0.43
CA LEU A 55 21.41 -11.46 -1.11
C LEU A 55 21.73 -12.70 -0.26
N LEU A 56 21.92 -12.52 1.04
CA LEU A 56 22.12 -13.64 1.96
C LEU A 56 20.88 -14.54 2.00
N GLN A 57 19.68 -13.97 2.12
CA GLN A 57 18.44 -14.76 2.12
C GLN A 57 18.23 -15.55 0.83
N GLU A 58 18.50 -14.95 -0.33
CA GLU A 58 18.33 -15.59 -1.64
C GLU A 58 19.24 -16.82 -1.80
N ARG A 59 20.44 -16.78 -1.21
CA ARG A 59 21.41 -17.88 -1.30
C ARG A 59 21.21 -18.97 -0.27
N LEU A 60 20.56 -18.64 0.84
CA LEU A 60 20.51 -19.51 2.00
C LEU A 60 19.46 -20.63 1.92
N ASP A 61 18.50 -20.62 0.98
CA ASP A 61 17.49 -21.67 0.71
C ASP A 61 17.06 -22.55 1.93
N GLY A 62 16.79 -21.92 3.07
CA GLY A 62 16.37 -22.57 4.32
C GLY A 62 17.47 -22.93 5.34
N GLN A 63 18.76 -22.82 5.02
CA GLN A 63 19.86 -22.82 5.99
C GLN A 63 20.00 -21.43 6.62
N GLN A 64 20.26 -21.36 7.94
CA GLN A 64 20.40 -20.07 8.65
C GLN A 64 21.86 -19.69 8.94
N VAL A 65 22.83 -20.43 8.37
CA VAL A 65 24.25 -20.25 8.65
C VAL A 65 24.95 -19.62 7.45
N VAL A 66 25.45 -18.40 7.64
CA VAL A 66 26.27 -17.65 6.69
C VAL A 66 27.73 -18.05 6.86
N THR A 67 28.32 -18.61 5.82
CA THR A 67 29.74 -18.96 5.72
C THR A 67 30.49 -17.89 4.91
N THR A 68 31.81 -18.05 4.81
CA THR A 68 32.66 -17.15 4.02
C THR A 68 32.24 -17.11 2.54
N ALA A 69 31.74 -18.22 2.00
CA ALA A 69 31.32 -18.30 0.60
C ALA A 69 30.12 -17.39 0.28
N GLU A 70 29.16 -17.28 1.20
CA GLU A 70 28.03 -16.37 1.04
C GLU A 70 28.47 -14.90 1.13
N VAL A 71 29.40 -14.58 2.03
CA VAL A 71 29.96 -13.22 2.16
C VAL A 71 30.76 -12.85 0.90
N ASP A 72 31.58 -13.74 0.37
CA ASP A 72 32.33 -13.51 -0.87
C ASP A 72 31.38 -13.26 -2.05
N HIS A 73 30.24 -13.97 -2.10
CA HIS A 73 29.21 -13.72 -3.11
C HIS A 73 28.58 -12.33 -2.97
N VAL A 74 28.26 -11.92 -1.75
CA VAL A 74 27.73 -10.57 -1.47
C VAL A 74 28.71 -9.51 -1.98
N ILE A 75 30.00 -9.64 -1.64
CA ILE A 75 31.06 -8.72 -2.10
C ILE A 75 31.17 -8.72 -3.62
N ALA A 76 31.07 -9.88 -4.27
CA ALA A 76 31.14 -10.00 -5.72
C ALA A 76 29.95 -9.31 -6.43
N VAL A 77 28.76 -9.29 -5.82
CA VAL A 77 27.58 -8.63 -6.39
C VAL A 77 27.57 -7.13 -6.12
N LEU A 78 27.91 -6.72 -4.89
CA LEU A 78 27.87 -5.31 -4.49
C LEU A 78 29.07 -4.50 -5.00
N GLY A 79 30.19 -5.17 -5.31
CA GLY A 79 31.45 -4.55 -5.71
C GLY A 79 32.39 -4.36 -4.53
N LYS A 80 33.69 -4.23 -4.80
CA LYS A 80 34.69 -3.96 -3.75
C LYS A 80 34.71 -2.47 -3.42
N PRO A 81 35.04 -2.07 -2.19
CA PRO A 81 35.14 -0.66 -1.81
C PRO A 81 36.19 0.07 -2.67
N GLU A 82 37.29 -0.59 -3.01
CA GLU A 82 38.37 0.00 -3.83
C GLU A 82 37.91 0.41 -5.24
N ASP A 83 36.96 -0.32 -5.82
CA ASP A 83 36.44 -0.07 -7.18
C ASP A 83 35.54 1.19 -7.23
N ILE A 84 34.97 1.59 -6.09
CA ILE A 84 34.01 2.71 -6.00
C ILE A 84 34.73 4.08 -6.03
N SER A 85 36.06 4.10 -5.89
CA SER A 85 36.88 5.32 -6.00
C SER A 85 37.29 5.68 -7.43
N GLU A 86 37.20 4.76 -8.37
CA GLU A 86 37.83 4.91 -9.69
C GLU A 86 36.84 4.77 -10.86
N GLU A 87 35.69 5.46 -10.85
CA GLU A 87 34.92 5.69 -12.11
C GLU A 87 33.75 6.69 -11.99
N ALA A 88 33.84 7.70 -11.12
CA ALA A 88 32.82 8.75 -10.98
C ALA A 88 32.68 9.69 -12.22
N GLY A 89 33.15 9.30 -13.41
CA GLY A 89 33.19 10.18 -14.58
C GLY A 89 33.21 9.53 -15.97
N ALA A 90 32.96 8.22 -16.12
CA ALA A 90 33.08 7.57 -17.44
C ALA A 90 31.88 6.74 -17.92
N PHE A 91 30.68 6.91 -17.35
CA PHE A 91 29.47 6.24 -17.83
C PHE A 91 28.25 7.16 -17.99
N ALA A 92 28.50 8.45 -18.26
CA ALA A 92 27.50 9.27 -18.93
C ALA A 92 27.74 9.13 -20.44
N ASP A 93 26.71 8.73 -21.17
CA ASP A 93 26.64 8.58 -22.64
C ASP A 93 27.00 7.20 -23.23
N GLU A 94 26.19 6.18 -22.93
CA GLU A 94 25.95 5.11 -23.92
C GLU A 94 24.44 4.87 -24.09
N GLU A 95 23.90 5.31 -25.23
CA GLU A 95 22.65 4.77 -25.78
C GLU A 95 22.74 3.23 -25.92
N PRO A 96 21.61 2.50 -25.90
CA PRO A 96 21.62 1.05 -25.95
C PRO A 96 22.04 0.55 -27.34
N SER A 97 23.35 0.46 -27.57
CA SER A 97 23.92 -0.26 -28.71
C SER A 97 23.81 -1.75 -28.45
N ALA A 98 23.06 -2.42 -29.33
CA ALA A 98 22.89 -3.86 -29.34
C ALA A 98 24.17 -4.57 -29.80
N ALA A 99 25.17 -4.71 -28.93
CA ALA A 99 26.25 -5.67 -29.13
C ALA A 99 27.01 -5.99 -27.82
N SER A 100 26.84 -7.24 -27.38
CA SER A 100 27.79 -8.07 -26.61
C SER A 100 28.37 -7.54 -25.28
N GLY A 101 27.81 -8.07 -24.21
CA GLY A 101 28.42 -8.15 -22.89
C GLY A 101 27.33 -8.50 -21.90
N SER A 102 27.37 -9.70 -21.32
CA SER A 102 26.43 -10.16 -20.29
C SER A 102 26.60 -9.33 -19.01
N ARG A 103 26.19 -8.05 -19.04
CA ARG A 103 26.00 -7.25 -17.82
C ARG A 103 24.85 -7.91 -17.05
N PRO A 104 25.02 -8.22 -15.75
CA PRO A 104 23.94 -8.79 -14.95
C PRO A 104 22.79 -7.78 -14.94
N ARG A 105 21.71 -8.11 -15.65
CA ARG A 105 20.47 -7.32 -15.57
C ARG A 105 19.90 -7.55 -14.17
N GLY A 106 19.75 -6.48 -13.40
CA GLY A 106 19.09 -6.52 -12.11
C GLY A 106 17.65 -7.06 -12.26
N SER A 107 17.15 -7.77 -11.25
CA SER A 107 15.76 -8.21 -11.24
C SER A 107 14.84 -6.98 -11.15
N LYS A 108 14.06 -6.73 -12.20
CA LYS A 108 13.08 -5.64 -12.20
C LYS A 108 11.93 -5.96 -11.25
N ARG A 109 11.59 -5.00 -10.39
CA ARG A 109 10.42 -5.08 -9.49
C ARG A 109 9.51 -3.88 -9.73
N LEU A 110 8.21 -4.10 -9.59
CA LEU A 110 7.21 -3.07 -9.81
C LEU A 110 7.09 -2.19 -8.56
N PHE A 111 7.41 -0.91 -8.73
CA PHE A 111 7.22 0.13 -7.72
C PHE A 111 6.45 1.30 -8.32
N ARG A 112 5.71 2.06 -7.49
CA ARG A 112 5.17 3.37 -7.89
C ARG A 112 6.26 4.43 -7.72
N ASP A 113 6.35 5.33 -8.68
CA ASP A 113 7.37 6.37 -8.75
C ASP A 113 6.87 7.66 -8.08
N PRO A 114 7.32 8.02 -6.87
CA PRO A 114 6.87 9.24 -6.20
C PRO A 114 7.38 10.53 -6.86
N ASP A 115 8.40 10.45 -7.73
CA ASP A 115 9.06 11.61 -8.31
C ASP A 115 8.32 12.14 -9.57
N ASP A 116 7.38 11.37 -10.13
CA ASP A 116 6.52 11.81 -11.23
C ASP A 116 5.23 12.50 -10.72
N ARG A 117 5.03 13.75 -11.15
CA ARG A 117 4.03 14.68 -10.58
C ARG A 117 2.58 14.44 -11.02
N TRP A 118 2.29 13.38 -11.76
CA TRP A 118 0.94 13.06 -12.22
C TRP A 118 0.37 11.80 -11.58
N VAL A 119 -0.73 12.01 -10.85
CA VAL A 119 -1.59 10.96 -10.28
C VAL A 119 -0.77 9.88 -9.54
N GLY A 120 -0.15 10.29 -8.42
CA GLY A 120 0.39 9.41 -7.38
C GLY A 120 1.48 8.42 -7.79
N GLY A 121 2.08 8.55 -8.99
CA GLY A 121 3.24 7.75 -9.40
C GLY A 121 2.95 6.33 -9.87
N VAL A 122 1.67 5.93 -9.91
CA VAL A 122 1.31 4.53 -10.17
C VAL A 122 1.45 4.21 -11.66
N LEU A 123 1.02 5.11 -12.53
CA LEU A 123 1.09 4.91 -13.99
C LEU A 123 2.55 4.94 -14.49
N SER A 124 3.39 5.82 -13.94
CA SER A 124 4.83 5.88 -14.22
C SER A 124 5.57 4.64 -13.70
N GLY A 125 5.20 4.15 -12.53
CA GLY A 125 5.70 2.89 -11.98
C GLY A 125 5.42 1.68 -12.89
N VAL A 126 4.18 1.55 -13.34
CA VAL A 126 3.76 0.50 -14.30
C VAL A 126 4.48 0.66 -15.64
N ALA A 127 4.64 1.89 -16.12
CA ALA A 127 5.37 2.20 -17.35
C ALA A 127 6.83 1.71 -17.30
N ALA A 128 7.54 2.01 -16.21
CA ALA A 128 8.94 1.62 -16.02
C ALA A 128 9.15 0.10 -15.95
N TYR A 129 8.19 -0.60 -15.32
CA TYR A 129 8.22 -2.06 -15.20
C TYR A 129 8.04 -2.74 -16.56
N PHE A 130 7.01 -2.34 -17.32
CA PHE A 130 6.71 -2.95 -18.63
C PHE A 130 7.53 -2.36 -19.79
N GLY A 131 8.24 -1.25 -19.59
CA GLY A 131 9.00 -0.56 -20.64
C GLY A 131 8.11 0.18 -21.64
N PHE A 132 6.88 0.54 -21.25
CA PHE A 132 5.99 1.35 -22.08
C PHE A 132 6.20 2.84 -21.83
N ASP A 133 5.87 3.68 -22.81
CA ASP A 133 5.83 5.13 -22.62
C ASP A 133 4.73 5.50 -21.60
N PRO A 134 5.05 6.22 -20.51
CA PRO A 134 4.07 6.72 -19.56
C PRO A 134 2.90 7.47 -20.21
N LEU A 135 3.12 8.15 -21.34
CA LEU A 135 2.07 8.84 -22.09
C LEU A 135 0.98 7.89 -22.61
N ILE A 136 1.38 6.72 -23.11
CA ILE A 136 0.43 5.72 -23.62
C ILE A 136 -0.43 5.19 -22.48
N LEU A 137 0.18 4.89 -21.33
CA LEU A 137 -0.53 4.43 -20.13
C LEU A 137 -1.49 5.50 -19.58
N ARG A 138 -1.10 6.78 -19.63
CA ARG A 138 -1.97 7.90 -19.25
C ARG A 138 -3.18 8.02 -20.17
N LEU A 139 -3.01 7.82 -21.49
CA LEU A 139 -4.11 7.86 -22.46
C LEU A 139 -5.09 6.69 -22.27
N ILE A 140 -4.57 5.50 -22.02
CA ILE A 140 -5.37 4.30 -21.69
C ILE A 140 -6.15 4.54 -20.39
N TYR A 141 -5.50 5.05 -19.36
CA TYR A 141 -6.16 5.39 -18.09
C TYR A 141 -7.30 6.40 -18.30
N LEU A 142 -7.07 7.44 -19.10
CA LEU A 142 -8.08 8.45 -19.39
C LEU A 142 -9.30 7.84 -20.09
N MET A 143 -9.10 6.91 -21.02
CA MET A 143 -10.19 6.15 -21.65
C MET A 143 -10.99 5.32 -20.63
N PHE A 144 -10.31 4.62 -19.71
CA PHE A 144 -10.98 3.86 -18.64
C PHE A 144 -11.69 4.74 -17.61
N LEU A 145 -11.23 5.98 -17.42
CA LEU A 145 -11.89 6.96 -16.57
C LEU A 145 -13.28 7.32 -17.12
N PHE A 146 -13.39 7.53 -18.43
CA PHE A 146 -14.68 7.81 -19.09
C PHE A 146 -15.64 6.62 -19.08
N LEU A 147 -15.14 5.39 -18.91
CA LEU A 147 -15.96 4.18 -18.73
C LEU A 147 -16.52 4.00 -17.30
N GLY A 148 -16.22 4.91 -16.37
CA GLY A 148 -16.75 4.91 -15.01
C GLY A 148 -16.03 3.99 -14.01
N PHE A 149 -15.15 3.09 -14.47
CA PHE A 149 -14.38 2.18 -13.63
C PHE A 149 -12.94 2.64 -13.34
N GLY A 150 -12.43 3.64 -14.08
CA GLY A 150 -11.04 4.11 -13.93
C GLY A 150 -10.67 4.57 -12.53
N PHE A 151 -11.61 5.21 -11.81
CA PHE A 151 -11.36 5.66 -10.43
C PHE A 151 -11.14 4.50 -9.47
N ILE A 152 -12.01 3.47 -9.51
CA ILE A 152 -11.91 2.29 -8.64
C ILE A 152 -10.63 1.52 -8.97
N LEU A 153 -10.33 1.32 -10.25
CA LEU A 153 -9.12 0.65 -10.70
C LEU A 153 -7.86 1.36 -10.19
N TYR A 154 -7.83 2.69 -10.25
CA TYR A 154 -6.70 3.47 -9.75
C TYR A 154 -6.52 3.34 -8.23
N VAL A 155 -7.61 3.38 -7.45
CA VAL A 155 -7.53 3.20 -5.98
C VAL A 155 -7.01 1.81 -5.62
N ILE A 156 -7.46 0.77 -6.33
CA ILE A 156 -6.95 -0.59 -6.12
C ILE A 156 -5.45 -0.64 -6.42
N LEU A 157 -5.02 -0.10 -7.57
CA LEU A 157 -3.62 -0.12 -7.99
C LEU A 157 -2.72 0.69 -7.04
N TRP A 158 -3.23 1.79 -6.49
CA TRP A 158 -2.53 2.63 -5.51
C TRP A 158 -2.33 1.94 -4.15
N ILE A 159 -3.25 1.05 -3.76
CA ILE A 159 -3.13 0.23 -2.55
C ILE A 159 -2.18 -0.95 -2.77
N VAL A 160 -2.24 -1.58 -3.95
CA VAL A 160 -1.46 -2.80 -4.26
C VAL A 160 0.01 -2.48 -4.56
N VAL A 161 0.31 -1.38 -5.27
CA VAL A 161 1.68 -1.08 -5.73
C VAL A 161 2.46 -0.31 -4.64
N PRO A 162 3.58 -0.86 -4.13
CA PRO A 162 4.40 -0.20 -3.10
C PRO A 162 5.16 1.00 -3.67
N LYS A 163 5.38 2.04 -2.85
CA LYS A 163 6.24 3.20 -3.19
C LYS A 163 7.70 2.79 -3.21
N ALA A 164 8.44 3.20 -4.24
CA ALA A 164 9.90 3.21 -4.19
C ALA A 164 10.34 4.32 -3.22
N THR A 165 10.85 3.94 -2.06
CA THR A 165 11.33 4.90 -1.04
C THR A 165 12.84 4.94 -0.94
N THR A 166 13.49 3.81 -1.18
CA THR A 166 14.96 3.68 -1.06
C THR A 166 15.64 3.92 -2.40
N ALA A 167 16.94 4.22 -2.39
CA ALA A 167 17.74 4.32 -3.61
C ALA A 167 17.80 2.94 -4.31
N ALA A 168 17.89 1.86 -3.53
CA ALA A 168 17.82 0.49 -4.03
C ALA A 168 16.50 0.19 -4.77
N ASP A 169 15.34 0.60 -4.24
CA ASP A 169 14.03 0.42 -4.89
C ASP A 169 13.99 1.12 -6.25
N LYS A 170 14.53 2.35 -6.33
CA LYS A 170 14.58 3.13 -7.57
C LYS A 170 15.45 2.45 -8.62
N LEU A 171 16.59 1.87 -8.23
CA LEU A 171 17.44 1.09 -9.13
C LEU A 171 16.72 -0.16 -9.64
N GLN A 172 16.04 -0.89 -8.75
CA GLN A 172 15.24 -2.08 -9.11
C GLN A 172 14.10 -1.72 -10.07
N MET A 173 13.46 -0.57 -9.91
CA MET A 173 12.43 -0.07 -10.82
C MET A 173 13.00 0.24 -12.22
N ARG A 174 14.19 0.84 -12.27
CA ARG A 174 14.91 1.13 -13.54
C ARG A 174 15.51 -0.13 -14.19
N GLY A 175 15.68 -1.20 -13.42
CA GLY A 175 16.36 -2.43 -13.85
C GLY A 175 17.89 -2.32 -13.84
N GLU A 176 18.42 -1.35 -13.11
CA GLU A 176 19.86 -1.18 -12.89
C GLU A 176 20.33 -2.17 -11.81
N PRO A 177 21.57 -2.69 -11.90
CA PRO A 177 22.09 -3.58 -10.88
C PRO A 177 22.26 -2.83 -9.56
N VAL A 178 21.79 -3.43 -8.47
CA VAL A 178 21.84 -2.85 -7.12
C VAL A 178 23.24 -3.10 -6.53
N THR A 179 24.21 -2.31 -6.96
CA THR A 179 25.60 -2.27 -6.48
C THR A 179 25.80 -1.12 -5.50
N ALA A 180 26.86 -1.15 -4.69
CA ALA A 180 27.14 -0.07 -3.74
C ALA A 180 27.34 1.29 -4.44
N GLU A 181 28.00 1.30 -5.61
CA GLU A 181 28.18 2.51 -6.42
C GLU A 181 26.86 3.06 -6.97
N ASN A 182 26.01 2.20 -7.56
CA ASN A 182 24.73 2.64 -8.11
C ASN A 182 23.79 3.15 -7.01
N ILE A 183 23.81 2.54 -5.81
CA ILE A 183 23.04 3.01 -4.65
C ILE A 183 23.49 4.42 -4.28
N LYS A 184 24.80 4.68 -4.17
CA LYS A 184 25.33 6.01 -3.90
C LYS A 184 24.89 7.02 -4.96
N ARG A 185 25.05 6.69 -6.25
CA ARG A 185 24.64 7.57 -7.35
C ARG A 185 23.15 7.92 -7.28
N ALA A 186 22.29 6.90 -7.16
CA ALA A 186 20.85 7.10 -7.09
C ALA A 186 20.42 7.93 -5.87
N PHE A 187 21.15 7.79 -4.75
CA PHE A 187 20.95 8.61 -3.56
C PHE A 187 21.31 10.08 -3.80
N GLU A 188 22.52 10.36 -4.31
CA GLU A 188 23.01 11.72 -4.57
C GLU A 188 22.13 12.45 -5.60
N GLU A 189 21.71 11.77 -6.67
CA GLU A 189 20.75 12.29 -7.66
C GLU A 189 19.40 12.65 -7.01
N GLY A 190 18.89 11.78 -6.13
CA GLY A 190 17.65 12.02 -5.40
C GLY A 190 17.75 13.21 -4.45
N ALA A 191 18.82 13.25 -3.65
CA ALA A 191 19.09 14.33 -2.71
C ALA A 191 19.26 15.69 -3.42
N GLY A 192 19.95 15.71 -4.56
CA GLY A 192 20.11 16.89 -5.40
C GLY A 192 18.76 17.44 -5.89
N ARG A 193 17.91 16.57 -6.46
CA ARG A 193 16.57 16.96 -6.95
C ARG A 193 15.66 17.49 -5.84
N VAL A 194 15.73 16.90 -4.64
CA VAL A 194 14.95 17.37 -3.48
C VAL A 194 15.45 18.74 -3.03
N LYS A 195 16.77 18.96 -2.96
CA LYS A 195 17.37 20.24 -2.57
C LYS A 195 17.04 21.34 -3.57
N GLU A 196 17.16 21.06 -4.86
CA GLU A 196 16.76 21.97 -5.94
C GLU A 196 15.26 22.28 -5.91
N GLY A 197 14.42 21.25 -5.77
CA GLY A 197 12.96 21.41 -5.65
C GLY A 197 12.55 22.21 -4.42
N ALA A 198 13.21 21.99 -3.28
CA ALA A 198 12.97 22.73 -2.04
C ALA A 198 13.43 24.19 -2.15
N GLN A 199 14.58 24.45 -2.78
CA GLN A 199 15.05 25.81 -3.04
C GLN A 199 14.15 26.55 -4.02
N ALA A 200 13.73 25.89 -5.10
CA ALA A 200 12.78 26.45 -6.07
C ALA A 200 11.45 26.77 -5.39
N ALA A 201 10.88 25.84 -4.63
CA ALA A 201 9.64 26.06 -3.89
C ALA A 201 9.77 27.17 -2.84
N ALA A 202 10.89 27.24 -2.11
CA ALA A 202 11.15 28.29 -1.12
C ALA A 202 11.24 29.68 -1.78
N ASN A 203 11.91 29.78 -2.94
CA ASN A 203 11.99 31.01 -3.72
C ASN A 203 10.61 31.42 -4.26
N ASP A 204 9.86 30.47 -4.82
CA ASP A 204 8.50 30.70 -5.32
C ASP A 204 7.55 31.15 -4.19
N LEU A 205 7.61 30.51 -3.02
CA LEU A 205 6.83 30.88 -1.82
C LEU A 205 7.23 32.26 -1.30
N HIS A 206 8.52 32.57 -1.28
CA HIS A 206 9.03 33.87 -0.86
C HIS A 206 8.53 34.99 -1.79
N ASP A 207 8.54 34.77 -3.10
CA ASP A 207 8.04 35.72 -4.10
C ASP A 207 6.50 35.86 -4.09
N LEU A 208 5.78 34.76 -3.90
CA LEU A 208 4.32 34.75 -3.72
C LEU A 208 3.90 35.49 -2.45
N GLY A 209 4.64 35.30 -1.36
CA GLY A 209 4.39 35.97 -0.08
C GLY A 209 4.49 37.50 -0.17
N ARG A 210 5.43 38.03 -0.97
CA ARG A 210 5.56 39.48 -1.18
C ARG A 210 4.54 40.08 -2.15
N ARG A 211 4.15 39.35 -3.21
CA ARG A 211 3.28 39.91 -4.26
C ARG A 211 1.78 39.62 -4.06
N HIS A 212 1.40 38.52 -3.39
CA HIS A 212 0.01 38.05 -3.32
C HIS A 212 -0.53 37.77 -1.90
N GLY A 213 0.15 38.25 -0.86
CA GLY A 213 -0.22 38.04 0.56
C GLY A 213 -1.72 38.21 0.89
N PRO A 214 -2.45 39.21 0.36
CA PRO A 214 -3.89 39.34 0.60
C PRO A 214 -4.78 38.44 -0.28
N GLN A 215 -4.33 38.03 -1.47
CA GLN A 215 -5.15 37.31 -2.47
C GLN A 215 -5.04 35.78 -2.37
N VAL A 216 -3.94 35.25 -1.82
CA VAL A 216 -3.80 33.80 -1.58
C VAL A 216 -4.76 33.34 -0.48
N ARG A 217 -5.00 34.20 0.53
CA ARG A 217 -5.94 33.90 1.61
C ARG A 217 -7.38 33.76 1.10
N SER A 218 -7.81 34.65 0.21
CA SER A 218 -9.16 34.60 -0.36
C SER A 218 -9.39 33.38 -1.27
N ARG A 219 -8.40 33.01 -2.10
CA ARG A 219 -8.53 31.79 -2.94
C ARG A 219 -8.47 30.49 -2.12
N ALA A 220 -7.71 30.48 -1.03
CA ALA A 220 -7.69 29.33 -0.13
C ALA A 220 -9.05 29.17 0.56
N ASP A 221 -9.62 30.26 1.07
CA ASP A 221 -10.95 30.24 1.71
C ASP A 221 -12.04 29.78 0.73
N ASP A 222 -11.98 30.20 -0.54
CA ASP A 222 -12.91 29.73 -1.60
C ASP A 222 -12.75 28.22 -1.89
N PHE A 223 -11.51 27.72 -1.94
CA PHE A 223 -11.21 26.30 -2.18
C PHE A 223 -11.62 25.42 -1.00
N PHE A 224 -11.31 25.84 0.24
CA PHE A 224 -11.74 25.16 1.46
C PHE A 224 -13.26 25.23 1.63
N GLY A 225 -13.90 26.32 1.20
CA GLY A 225 -15.36 26.43 1.10
C GLY A 225 -15.96 25.36 0.18
N PHE A 226 -15.42 25.20 -1.02
CA PHE A 226 -15.86 24.17 -1.98
C PHE A 226 -15.65 22.74 -1.43
N LEU A 227 -14.51 22.46 -0.81
CA LEU A 227 -14.24 21.16 -0.17
C LEU A 227 -15.19 20.91 1.01
N GLY A 228 -15.41 21.92 1.85
CA GLY A 228 -16.32 21.83 3.00
C GLY A 228 -17.76 21.55 2.56
N GLU A 229 -18.21 22.23 1.51
CA GLU A 229 -19.56 22.04 0.96
C GLU A 229 -19.73 20.65 0.34
N ALA A 230 -18.72 20.16 -0.40
CA ALA A 230 -18.71 18.79 -0.94
C ALA A 230 -18.75 17.72 0.17
N ILE A 231 -17.97 17.90 1.25
CA ILE A 231 -17.98 16.99 2.41
C ILE A 231 -19.36 17.00 3.07
N VAL A 232 -19.96 18.16 3.29
CA VAL A 232 -21.30 18.27 3.88
C VAL A 232 -22.36 17.62 3.00
N LEU A 233 -22.26 17.75 1.67
CA LEU A 233 -23.16 17.11 0.70
C LEU A 233 -23.05 15.58 0.78
N LEU A 234 -21.83 15.06 0.86
CA LEU A 234 -21.54 13.62 1.00
C LEU A 234 -22.07 13.08 2.33
N VAL A 235 -21.82 13.77 3.44
CA VAL A 235 -22.34 13.40 4.78
C VAL A 235 -23.88 13.41 4.80
N LYS A 236 -24.51 14.43 4.19
CA LYS A 236 -25.98 14.49 4.07
C LYS A 236 -26.54 13.35 3.21
N ALA A 237 -25.87 12.99 2.12
CA ALA A 237 -26.28 11.87 1.27
C ALA A 237 -26.18 10.53 2.02
N LEU A 238 -25.06 10.30 2.72
CA LEU A 238 -24.87 9.11 3.56
C LEU A 238 -25.93 9.04 4.67
N GLY A 239 -26.20 10.16 5.36
CA GLY A 239 -27.21 10.24 6.41
C GLY A 239 -28.61 9.87 5.93
N LYS A 240 -28.99 10.29 4.71
CA LYS A 240 -30.27 9.89 4.09
C LYS A 240 -30.33 8.39 3.82
N ILE A 241 -29.26 7.80 3.29
CA ILE A 241 -29.19 6.36 3.01
C ILE A 241 -29.31 5.56 4.32
N ILE A 242 -28.55 5.93 5.34
CA ILE A 242 -28.61 5.31 6.68
C ILE A 242 -30.02 5.43 7.27
N GLY A 243 -30.65 6.60 7.14
CA GLY A 243 -32.02 6.84 7.59
C GLY A 243 -33.04 5.91 6.91
N VAL A 244 -32.94 5.73 5.60
CA VAL A 244 -33.81 4.81 4.84
C VAL A 244 -33.60 3.37 5.29
N VAL A 245 -32.35 2.94 5.48
CA VAL A 245 -32.02 1.59 5.96
C VAL A 245 -32.59 1.34 7.36
N LEU A 246 -32.42 2.29 8.28
CA LEU A 246 -32.99 2.19 9.64
C LEU A 246 -34.50 2.16 9.63
N LEU A 247 -35.16 2.92 8.75
CA LEU A 247 -36.61 2.94 8.62
C LEU A 247 -37.12 1.57 8.15
N ILE A 248 -36.48 0.98 7.13
CA ILE A 248 -36.82 -0.35 6.62
C ILE A 248 -36.61 -1.39 7.74
N ALA A 249 -35.47 -1.36 8.43
CA ALA A 249 -35.17 -2.27 9.53
C ALA A 249 -36.21 -2.15 10.66
N GLY A 250 -36.58 -0.92 11.05
CA GLY A 250 -37.61 -0.67 12.06
C GLY A 250 -38.99 -1.18 11.65
N ALA A 251 -39.40 -0.97 10.39
CA ALA A 251 -40.65 -1.49 9.86
C ALA A 251 -40.67 -3.02 9.86
N THR A 252 -39.57 -3.66 9.43
CA THR A 252 -39.46 -5.14 9.46
C THR A 252 -39.55 -5.69 10.88
N LEU A 253 -38.92 -5.03 11.85
CA LEU A 253 -38.97 -5.43 13.26
C LEU A 253 -40.36 -5.26 13.87
N LEU A 254 -41.07 -4.19 13.50
CA LEU A 254 -42.45 -3.95 13.94
C LEU A 254 -43.41 -5.01 13.39
N VAL A 255 -43.29 -5.36 12.11
CA VAL A 255 -44.08 -6.44 11.50
C VAL A 255 -43.79 -7.78 12.19
N ALA A 256 -42.52 -8.09 12.46
CA ALA A 256 -42.14 -9.30 13.20
C ALA A 256 -42.73 -9.34 14.62
N LEU A 257 -42.76 -8.19 15.32
CA LEU A 257 -43.35 -8.06 16.65
C LEU A 257 -44.87 -8.31 16.62
N LEU A 258 -45.58 -7.75 15.65
CA LEU A 258 -47.02 -7.95 15.49
C LEU A 258 -47.35 -9.42 15.20
N MET A 259 -46.60 -10.06 14.30
CA MET A 259 -46.75 -11.49 14.00
C MET A 259 -46.50 -12.35 15.25
N ALA A 260 -45.51 -12.00 16.07
CA ALA A 260 -45.25 -12.71 17.33
C ALA A 260 -46.36 -12.50 18.37
N LEU A 261 -46.97 -11.31 18.44
CA LEU A 261 -48.08 -11.02 19.34
C LEU A 261 -49.34 -11.81 18.96
N VAL A 262 -49.71 -11.80 17.67
CA VAL A 262 -50.87 -12.53 17.15
C VAL A 262 -50.64 -14.05 17.25
N GLY A 263 -49.44 -14.53 16.91
CA GLY A 263 -49.08 -15.95 17.04
C GLY A 263 -49.15 -16.45 18.48
N ARG A 264 -48.77 -15.61 19.46
CA ARG A 264 -48.93 -15.93 20.89
C ARG A 264 -50.39 -15.97 21.33
N PHE A 265 -51.25 -15.15 20.75
CA PHE A 265 -52.68 -15.20 21.03
C PHE A 265 -53.30 -16.50 20.51
N SER A 266 -52.98 -16.95 19.30
CA SER A 266 -53.44 -18.24 18.78
C SER A 266 -52.97 -19.43 19.62
N PHE A 267 -51.73 -19.42 20.13
CA PHE A 267 -51.20 -20.51 20.95
C PHE A 267 -51.83 -20.57 22.36
N ALA A 268 -52.17 -19.43 22.96
CA ALA A 268 -52.76 -19.38 24.30
C ALA A 268 -54.22 -19.90 24.35
N TRP A 269 -54.96 -19.80 23.24
CA TRP A 269 -56.34 -20.32 23.15
C TRP A 269 -56.40 -21.84 22.97
N ASP A 270 -55.46 -22.43 22.23
CA ASP A 270 -55.41 -23.87 21.96
C ASP A 270 -54.91 -24.67 23.18
N ALA A 271 -54.10 -24.05 24.03
CA ALA A 271 -53.54 -24.66 25.23
C ALA A 271 -54.41 -24.50 26.51
N MET A 272 -55.55 -23.81 26.44
CA MET A 272 -56.41 -23.58 27.60
C MET A 272 -57.43 -24.72 27.73
N ASP A 273 -57.04 -25.75 28.50
CA ASP A 273 -57.86 -26.91 28.85
C ASP A 273 -58.76 -26.54 30.05
N LEU A 274 -60.09 -26.51 29.86
CA LEU A 274 -61.01 -25.96 30.87
C LEU A 274 -61.54 -26.99 31.86
N THR A 275 -61.50 -28.29 31.54
CA THR A 275 -61.52 -29.48 32.43
C THR A 275 -61.83 -30.74 31.61
N ASP A 276 -61.25 -31.88 32.04
CA ASP A 276 -61.46 -33.24 31.50
C ASP A 276 -61.44 -33.37 29.96
N GLY A 277 -60.39 -32.83 29.33
CA GLY A 277 -60.07 -33.06 27.93
C GLY A 277 -60.97 -32.34 26.93
N THR A 278 -61.77 -31.38 27.41
CA THR A 278 -62.57 -30.50 26.54
C THR A 278 -61.88 -29.15 26.40
N THR A 279 -61.40 -28.89 25.17
CA THR A 279 -60.78 -27.60 24.85
C THR A 279 -61.87 -26.55 24.63
N LEU A 280 -61.56 -25.26 24.79
CA LEU A 280 -62.46 -24.17 24.38
C LEU A 280 -62.88 -24.27 22.91
N HIS A 281 -62.06 -24.93 22.09
CA HIS A 281 -62.33 -25.24 20.70
C HIS A 281 -63.51 -26.22 20.53
N ASP A 282 -63.59 -27.25 21.37
CA ASP A 282 -64.69 -28.24 21.32
C ASP A 282 -66.03 -27.61 21.73
N LEU A 283 -66.01 -26.67 22.68
CA LEU A 283 -67.22 -25.93 23.08
C LEU A 283 -67.68 -24.95 21.99
N ALA A 284 -66.76 -24.36 21.24
CA ALA A 284 -67.09 -23.49 20.13
C ALA A 284 -67.82 -24.25 19.00
N LEU A 285 -67.47 -25.52 18.76
CA LEU A 285 -68.15 -26.38 17.77
C LEU A 285 -69.58 -26.76 18.17
N LEU A 286 -69.96 -26.58 19.44
CA LEU A 286 -71.31 -26.83 19.93
C LEU A 286 -72.30 -25.71 19.54
N VAL A 287 -71.77 -24.49 19.31
CA VAL A 287 -72.55 -23.32 18.91
C VAL A 287 -72.36 -22.99 17.43
N PHE A 288 -71.19 -23.28 16.87
CA PHE A 288 -70.84 -22.94 15.49
C PHE A 288 -70.57 -24.20 14.67
N ASN A 289 -71.23 -24.30 13.51
CA ASN A 289 -71.25 -25.51 12.70
C ASN A 289 -69.91 -25.80 11.97
N SER A 290 -68.92 -24.90 12.08
CA SER A 290 -67.57 -25.11 11.57
C SER A 290 -66.55 -24.25 12.35
N PRO A 291 -65.30 -24.74 12.54
CA PRO A 291 -64.28 -24.02 13.31
C PRO A 291 -63.93 -22.64 12.74
N SER A 292 -63.99 -22.48 11.41
CA SER A 292 -63.66 -21.22 10.76
C SER A 292 -64.67 -20.11 11.06
N GLN A 293 -65.96 -20.43 11.17
CA GLN A 293 -66.99 -19.45 11.53
C GLN A 293 -66.76 -18.83 12.91
N PHE A 294 -66.27 -19.61 13.87
CA PHE A 294 -65.94 -19.10 15.20
C PHE A 294 -64.73 -18.15 15.20
N THR A 295 -63.69 -18.43 14.40
CA THR A 295 -62.53 -17.53 14.31
C THR A 295 -62.86 -16.18 13.65
N TRP A 296 -63.84 -16.15 12.74
CA TRP A 296 -64.26 -14.92 12.06
C TRP A 296 -65.13 -13.99 12.91
N THR A 297 -65.83 -14.49 13.93
CA THR A 297 -66.69 -13.65 14.79
C THR A 297 -65.90 -12.71 15.71
N TRP A 298 -64.60 -12.95 15.90
CA TRP A 298 -63.73 -12.15 16.78
C TRP A 298 -62.66 -11.33 16.04
N ILE A 299 -62.53 -11.52 14.72
CA ILE A 299 -61.62 -10.74 13.86
C ILE A 299 -62.34 -9.52 13.24
N ALA A 300 -63.68 -9.47 13.30
CA ALA A 300 -64.47 -8.28 12.99
C ALA A 300 -64.64 -7.40 14.23
#